data_AF-A0A9W6IY14-F1
#
_entry.id   AF-A0A9W6IY14-F1
#
_cell.length_a   1.000
_cell.length_b   1.000
_cell.length_c   1.000
_cell.angle_alpha   90.00
_cell.angle_beta   90.00
_cell.angle_gamma   90.00
#
_symmetry.space_group_name_H-M   'P 1'
#
loop_
_entity.id
_entity.type
_entity.pdbx_description
1 polymer ?
#
loop_
_entity_poly.entity_id
_entity_poly.type
_entity_poly.pdbx_seq_one_letter_code
_entity_poly.pdbx_strand_id
1 'polypeptide(L)'
;MSDVYDVNEPEEPAPEMVEAFAKQLFRSENPPDLLWDTKIFESAGRSTEGLRVVDAAAKDEYLRRAHELLLDAARDQSAGSD
;
A
#
# COMPACT_ATOMS: atom_id res chain seq x y z
N MET A 1 17.38 20.75 -32.68
CA MET A 1 16.36 20.94 -31.64
C MET A 1 16.65 19.87 -30.62
N SER A 2 17.14 20.27 -29.45
CA SER A 2 17.48 19.32 -28.38
C SER A 2 16.19 18.76 -27.82
N ASP A 3 16.01 17.45 -27.92
CA ASP A 3 15.07 16.70 -27.09
C ASP A 3 15.55 16.86 -25.65
N VAL A 4 14.81 17.68 -24.89
CA VAL A 4 15.00 17.85 -23.45
C VAL A 4 14.62 16.52 -22.83
N TYR A 5 15.60 15.85 -22.24
CA TYR A 5 15.43 14.59 -21.54
C TYR A 5 14.33 14.73 -20.49
N ASP A 6 13.43 13.74 -20.53
CA ASP A 6 12.31 13.53 -19.64
C ASP A 6 12.72 13.73 -18.18
N VAL A 7 11.97 14.58 -17.48
CA VAL A 7 12.31 15.12 -16.18
C VAL A 7 11.93 14.09 -15.11
N ASN A 8 12.79 13.09 -14.87
CA ASN A 8 12.84 12.25 -13.66
C ASN A 8 11.51 12.10 -12.88
N GLU A 9 10.42 11.69 -13.54
CA GLU A 9 9.20 11.35 -12.82
C GLU A 9 9.42 9.97 -12.16
N PRO A 10 9.08 9.81 -10.87
CA PRO A 10 9.16 8.50 -10.23
C PRO A 10 8.26 7.52 -11.01
N GLU A 11 8.83 6.37 -11.38
CA GLU A 11 8.09 5.30 -12.03
C GLU A 11 6.88 4.90 -11.17
N GLU A 12 5.72 4.72 -11.82
CA GLU A 12 4.49 4.35 -11.13
C GLU A 12 4.69 2.98 -10.44
N PRO A 13 4.40 2.85 -9.14
CA PRO A 13 4.63 1.62 -8.42
C PRO A 13 3.67 0.52 -8.89
N ALA A 14 4.21 -0.69 -9.07
CA ALA A 14 3.41 -1.83 -9.51
C ALA A 14 2.21 -2.09 -8.56
N PRO A 15 1.01 -2.45 -9.08
CA PRO A 15 -0.19 -2.62 -8.26
C PRO A 15 -0.02 -3.61 -7.10
N GLU A 16 0.71 -4.70 -7.31
CA GLU A 16 1.00 -5.70 -6.28
C GLU A 16 1.88 -5.14 -5.15
N MET A 17 2.79 -4.22 -5.46
CA MET A 17 3.62 -3.53 -4.47
C MET A 17 2.78 -2.57 -3.64
N VAL A 18 1.89 -1.82 -4.28
CA VAL A 18 0.94 -0.93 -3.60
C VAL A 18 0.05 -1.73 -2.65
N GLU A 19 -0.51 -2.86 -3.10
CA GLU A 19 -1.35 -3.71 -2.25
C GLU A 19 -0.57 -4.30 -1.07
N ALA A 20 0.65 -4.78 -1.30
CA ALA A 20 1.51 -5.31 -0.24
C ALA A 20 1.84 -4.24 0.81
N PHE A 21 2.17 -3.02 0.36
CA PHE A 21 2.51 -1.90 1.23
C PHE A 21 1.29 -1.38 2.00
N ALA A 22 0.11 -1.33 1.36
CA ALA A 22 -1.16 -0.99 2.01
C ALA A 22 -1.50 -1.97 3.15
N LYS A 23 -1.32 -3.28 2.92
CA LYS A 23 -1.49 -4.30 3.97
C LYS A 23 -0.52 -4.11 5.15
N GLN A 24 0.72 -3.71 4.87
CA GLN A 24 1.70 -3.42 5.92
C GLN A 24 1.34 -2.16 6.70
N LEU A 25 0.92 -1.09 6.02
CA LEU A 25 0.45 0.14 6.63
C LEU A 25 -0.74 -0.13 7.56
N PHE A 26 -1.75 -0.84 7.06
CA PHE A 26 -2.91 -1.29 7.84
C PHE A 26 -2.50 -2.05 9.12
N ARG A 27 -1.55 -2.99 9.02
CA ARG A 27 -1.03 -3.73 10.18
C ARG A 27 -0.26 -2.84 11.15
N SER A 28 0.50 -1.88 10.64
CA SER A 28 1.31 -0.97 11.45
C SER A 28 0.46 -0.03 12.33
N GLU A 29 -0.72 0.34 11.85
CA GLU A 29 -1.70 1.12 12.61
C GLU A 29 -2.45 0.27 13.67
N ASN A 30 -2.24 -1.05 13.64
CA ASN A 30 -2.75 -2.03 14.60
C ASN A 30 -4.23 -1.84 15.00
N PRO A 31 -5.16 -1.83 14.02
CA PRO A 31 -6.58 -1.72 14.33
C PRO A 31 -7.06 -2.99 15.06
N PRO A 32 -7.59 -2.88 16.29
CA PRO A 32 -7.77 -4.02 17.20
C PRO A 32 -8.86 -5.01 16.78
N ASP A 33 -9.77 -4.62 15.89
CA ASP A 33 -10.95 -5.41 15.51
C ASP A 33 -11.22 -5.46 13.99
N LEU A 34 -10.27 -4.99 13.17
CA LEU A 34 -10.39 -4.95 11.72
C LEU A 34 -9.44 -5.95 11.05
N LEU A 35 -9.94 -6.58 9.99
CA LEU A 35 -9.22 -7.49 9.12
C LEU A 35 -9.18 -6.96 7.70
N TRP A 36 -8.01 -6.97 7.08
CA TRP A 36 -7.90 -6.69 5.64
C TRP A 36 -8.72 -7.69 4.80
N ASP A 37 -8.59 -8.98 5.11
CA ASP A 37 -9.39 -10.07 4.55
C ASP A 37 -9.43 -11.26 5.52
N THR A 38 -10.27 -12.25 5.21
CA THR A 38 -10.51 -13.44 6.03
C THR A 38 -9.73 -14.67 5.55
N LYS A 39 -8.97 -14.59 4.45
CA LYS A 39 -8.41 -15.77 3.75
C LYS A 39 -7.49 -16.60 4.64
N ILE A 40 -6.67 -15.94 5.46
CA ILE A 40 -5.75 -16.62 6.39
C ILE A 40 -6.52 -17.35 7.48
N PHE A 41 -7.60 -16.76 8.00
CA PHE A 41 -8.43 -17.39 9.02
C PHE A 41 -9.19 -18.60 8.46
N GLU A 42 -9.78 -18.44 7.27
CA GLU A 42 -10.48 -19.50 6.56
C GLU A 42 -9.57 -20.71 6.29
N SER A 43 -8.37 -20.47 5.74
CA SER A 43 -7.39 -21.52 5.48
C SER A 43 -6.84 -22.19 6.74
N ALA A 44 -6.75 -21.45 7.85
CA ALA A 44 -6.33 -21.98 9.14
C ALA A 44 -7.47 -22.62 9.96
N GLY A 45 -8.71 -22.63 9.45
CA GLY A 45 -9.88 -23.13 10.19
C GLY A 45 -10.17 -22.34 11.47
N ARG A 46 -9.83 -21.04 11.49
CA ARG A 46 -10.03 -20.15 12.64
C ARG A 46 -11.31 -19.34 12.47
N SER A 47 -12.06 -19.17 13.56
CA SER A 47 -13.23 -18.29 13.58
C SER A 47 -12.81 -16.83 13.46
N THR A 48 -13.57 -16.05 12.69
CA THR A 48 -13.48 -14.59 12.59
C THR A 48 -14.63 -13.90 13.35
N GLU A 49 -15.32 -14.64 14.24
CA GLU A 49 -16.42 -14.10 15.04
C GLU A 49 -15.94 -12.91 15.89
N GLY A 50 -16.69 -11.80 15.84
CA GLY A 50 -16.34 -10.56 16.52
C GLY A 50 -15.33 -9.67 15.78
N LEU A 51 -14.78 -10.12 14.65
CA LEU A 51 -13.90 -9.32 13.79
C LEU A 51 -14.67 -8.73 12.61
N ARG A 52 -14.31 -7.51 12.22
CA ARG A 52 -14.89 -6.81 11.07
C ARG A 52 -13.90 -6.83 9.91
N VAL A 53 -14.39 -6.99 8.69
CA VAL A 53 -13.56 -6.83 7.50
C VAL A 53 -13.59 -5.37 7.08
N VAL A 54 -12.44 -4.81 6.74
CA VAL A 54 -12.34 -3.45 6.23
C VAL A 54 -13.16 -3.33 4.95
N ASP A 55 -13.98 -2.28 4.86
CA ASP A 55 -14.78 -2.02 3.68
C ASP A 55 -13.94 -1.54 2.48
N ALA A 56 -14.57 -1.45 1.31
CA ALA A 56 -13.87 -1.05 0.09
C ALA A 56 -13.30 0.38 0.18
N ALA A 57 -14.03 1.31 0.79
CA ALA A 57 -13.61 2.71 0.86
C ALA A 57 -12.34 2.87 1.73
N ALA A 58 -12.30 2.19 2.87
CA ALA A 58 -11.12 2.19 3.73
C ALA A 58 -9.94 1.46 3.06
N LYS A 59 -10.17 0.36 2.33
CA LYS A 59 -9.12 -0.28 1.52
C LYS A 59 -8.55 0.68 0.48
N ASP A 60 -9.39 1.40 -0.23
CA ASP A 60 -8.99 2.38 -1.24
C ASP A 60 -8.18 3.51 -0.61
N GLU A 61 -8.51 3.95 0.60
CA GLU A 61 -7.73 4.93 1.34
C GLU A 61 -6.31 4.42 1.67
N TYR A 62 -6.20 3.18 2.16
CA TYR A 62 -4.89 2.57 2.43
C TYR A 62 -4.08 2.37 1.15
N LEU A 63 -4.70 1.97 0.05
CA LEU A 63 -4.06 1.82 -1.26
C LEU A 63 -3.54 3.17 -1.77
N ARG A 64 -4.35 4.23 -1.69
CA ARG A 64 -3.94 5.58 -2.08
C ARG A 64 -2.76 6.07 -1.26
N ARG A 65 -2.82 5.93 0.08
CA ARG A 65 -1.72 6.32 0.98
C ARG A 65 -0.45 5.53 0.70
N ALA A 66 -0.57 4.22 0.46
CA ALA A 66 0.58 3.38 0.11
C ALA A 66 1.22 3.81 -1.21
N HIS A 67 0.42 4.12 -2.22
CA HIS A 67 0.87 4.61 -3.51
C HIS A 67 1.64 5.94 -3.37
N GLU A 68 1.08 6.91 -2.64
CA GLU A 68 1.71 8.21 -2.38
C GLU A 68 3.07 8.05 -1.66
N LEU A 69 3.12 7.24 -0.61
CA LEU A 69 4.35 6.97 0.14
C LEU A 69 5.44 6.30 -0.70
N LEU A 70 5.05 5.39 -1.61
CA LEU A 70 5.99 4.73 -2.52
C LEU A 70 6.56 5.71 -3.55
N LEU A 71 5.73 6.61 -4.09
CA LEU A 71 6.19 7.66 -5.00
C LEU A 71 7.14 8.64 -4.30
N ASP A 72 6.83 9.05 -3.08
CA ASP A 72 7.69 9.94 -2.30
C ASP A 72 9.04 9.28 -1.99
N ALA A 73 9.03 8.01 -1.58
CA ALA A 73 10.25 7.24 -1.36
C ALA A 73 11.09 7.08 -2.65
N ALA A 74 10.47 6.97 -3.82
CA ALA A 74 11.17 6.92 -5.10
C ALA A 74 11.80 8.27 -5.46
N ARG A 75 11.10 9.38 -5.20
CA ARG A 75 11.63 10.75 -5.39
C ARG A 75 12.84 11.03 -4.51
N ASP A 76 12.77 10.65 -3.23
CA ASP A 76 13.85 10.87 -2.27
C ASP A 76 15.13 10.09 -2.66
N GLN A 77 14.98 8.87 -3.19
CA GLN A 77 16.10 8.07 -3.69
C GLN A 77 16.78 8.71 -4.91
N SER A 78 16.00 9.33 -5.80
CA SER A 78 16.52 10.07 -6.96
C SER A 78 17.22 11.38 -6.56
N ALA A 79 16.84 11.99 -5.43
CA ALA A 79 17.42 13.24 -4.94
C ALA A 79 18.70 13.05 -4.10
N GLY A 80 18.91 11.88 -3.49
CA GLY A 80 20.04 11.58 -2.62
C GLY A 80 21.29 11.00 -3.32
N SER A 81 21.32 10.96 -4.65
CA SER A 81 22.40 10.33 -5.44
C SER A 81 23.41 11.33 -6.06
N ASP A 82 23.47 12.58 -5.57
CA ASP A 82 24.38 13.64 -6.04
C ASP A 82 25.57 13.87 -5.06
#